data_AF-D1CID0-F1
#
_entry.id   AF-D1CID0-F1
#
_cell.length_a   1.000
_cell.length_b   1.000
_cell.length_c   1.000
_cell.angle_alpha   90.00
_cell.angle_beta   90.00
_cell.angle_gamma   90.00
#
_symmetry.space_group_name_H-M   'P 1'
#
loop_
_entity.id
_entity.type
_entity.pdbx_description
1 polymer ?
#
loop_
_entity_poly.entity_id
_entity_poly.type
_entity_poly.pdbx_seq_one_letter_code
_entity_poly.pdbx_strand_id
1 'polypeptide(L)'
;MLDAERRQQIVSFIEENNGATVAELSRQFGVSEATIRRDLLLLSRKGLIERAHGGGVPRRMRHTQGFPEPPLLSRAALQVEEKRRIGRAAAQYVDDGDSIMVSGGTTTAEMIPYLADKRDLTVITSALNIATLLASYPNITVIVLGGVLRHGHLSLLGVLTEEALENIRADKLFMGTPAIHADYGLSADDMAEVQVDRALMDASREVIVLADHTKFGRVATIRVAPIRRIRRVITDKAAPQDDIAALREQGIKVDVV
;
A
#
# COMPACT_ATOMS: atom_id res chain seq x y z
N MET A 1 -19.08 27.12 -2.10
CA MET A 1 -18.16 25.97 -2.05
C MET A 1 -18.11 25.49 -0.60
N LEU A 2 -18.23 24.17 -0.38
CA LEU A 2 -18.11 23.61 0.96
C LEU A 2 -16.65 23.67 1.43
N ASP A 3 -16.43 23.89 2.72
CA ASP A 3 -15.08 24.05 3.29
C ASP A 3 -14.17 22.82 3.04
N ALA A 4 -14.75 21.62 3.00
CA ALA A 4 -14.01 20.39 2.70
C ALA A 4 -13.57 20.31 1.23
N GLU A 5 -14.44 20.69 0.31
CA GLU A 5 -14.20 20.70 -1.13
C GLU A 5 -13.10 21.72 -1.51
N ARG A 6 -13.17 22.93 -0.92
CA ARG A 6 -12.13 23.95 -1.08
C ARG A 6 -10.76 23.43 -0.68
N ARG A 7 -10.70 22.77 0.48
CA ARG A 7 -9.45 22.21 1.01
C ARG A 7 -8.86 21.12 0.12
N GLN A 8 -9.70 20.29 -0.49
CA GLN A 8 -9.25 19.27 -1.44
C GLN A 8 -8.64 19.92 -2.69
N GLN A 9 -9.32 20.92 -3.25
CA GLN A 9 -8.83 21.65 -4.42
C GLN A 9 -7.55 22.43 -4.13
N ILE A 10 -7.37 22.96 -2.92
CA ILE A 10 -6.12 23.61 -2.49
C ILE A 10 -4.95 22.61 -2.53
N VAL A 11 -5.15 21.36 -2.10
CA VAL A 11 -4.10 20.33 -2.15
C VAL A 11 -3.71 20.04 -3.59
N SER A 12 -4.69 19.74 -4.47
CA SER A 12 -4.44 19.48 -5.89
C SER A 12 -3.74 20.64 -6.58
N PHE A 13 -4.17 21.88 -6.30
CA PHE A 13 -3.54 23.08 -6.85
C PHE A 13 -2.08 23.22 -6.44
N ILE A 14 -1.76 22.98 -5.16
CA ILE A 14 -0.39 23.03 -4.64
C ILE A 14 0.46 21.92 -5.29
N GLU A 15 -0.09 20.72 -5.47
CA GLU A 15 0.59 19.58 -6.12
C GLU A 15 0.92 19.87 -7.58
N GLU A 16 -0.06 20.32 -8.37
CA GLU A 16 0.09 20.62 -9.80
C GLU A 16 1.10 21.76 -10.06
N ASN A 17 1.09 22.79 -9.21
CA ASN A 17 1.94 23.97 -9.37
C ASN A 17 3.24 23.87 -8.59
N ASN A 18 3.47 22.75 -7.90
CA ASN A 18 4.63 22.50 -7.07
C ASN A 18 4.87 23.60 -5.99
N GLY A 19 3.78 24.21 -5.52
CA GLY A 19 3.75 25.22 -4.47
C GLY A 19 2.79 26.36 -4.79
N ALA A 20 2.30 27.01 -3.75
CA ALA A 20 1.48 28.20 -3.88
C ALA A 20 1.59 29.10 -2.64
N THR A 21 1.57 30.41 -2.86
CA THR A 21 1.50 31.41 -1.80
C THR A 21 0.08 31.61 -1.31
N VAL A 22 -0.06 32.15 -0.10
CA VAL A 22 -1.37 32.52 0.48
C VAL A 22 -2.11 33.51 -0.42
N ALA A 23 -1.39 34.44 -1.06
CA ALA A 23 -1.97 35.44 -1.95
C ALA A 23 -2.46 34.84 -3.29
N GLU A 24 -1.75 33.85 -3.82
CA GLU A 24 -2.19 33.10 -5.02
C GLU A 24 -3.44 32.28 -4.74
N LEU A 25 -3.45 31.51 -3.64
CA LEU A 25 -4.61 30.71 -3.24
C LEU A 25 -5.81 31.59 -2.88
N SER A 26 -5.58 32.74 -2.25
CA SER A 26 -6.64 33.70 -1.93
C SER A 26 -7.33 34.23 -3.19
N ARG A 27 -6.54 34.57 -4.23
CA ARG A 27 -7.07 34.99 -5.54
C ARG A 27 -7.77 33.86 -6.27
N GLN A 28 -7.17 32.67 -6.31
CA GLN A 28 -7.69 31.51 -7.03
C GLN A 28 -9.04 31.03 -6.47
N PHE A 29 -9.17 31.00 -5.14
CA PHE A 29 -10.36 30.46 -4.46
C PHE A 29 -11.32 31.53 -3.95
N GLY A 30 -11.05 32.82 -4.19
CA GLY A 30 -11.93 33.94 -3.85
C GLY A 30 -12.21 34.10 -2.35
N VAL A 31 -11.28 33.70 -1.48
CA VAL A 31 -11.43 33.77 -0.02
C VAL A 31 -10.32 34.59 0.62
N SER A 32 -10.55 35.13 1.82
CA SER A 32 -9.56 35.95 2.52
C SER A 32 -8.28 35.17 2.85
N GLU A 33 -7.13 35.86 2.87
CA GLU A 33 -5.86 35.26 3.31
C GLU A 33 -5.95 34.60 4.69
N ALA A 34 -6.74 35.17 5.61
CA ALA A 34 -6.95 34.60 6.94
C ALA A 34 -7.68 33.25 6.90
N THR A 35 -8.50 33.01 5.87
CA THR A 35 -9.17 31.72 5.63
C THR A 35 -8.19 30.72 5.03
N ILE A 36 -7.41 31.13 4.02
CA ILE A 36 -6.35 30.30 3.44
C ILE A 36 -5.33 29.88 4.50
N ARG A 37 -4.88 30.79 5.37
CA ARG A 37 -3.93 30.47 6.45
C ARG A 37 -4.50 29.41 7.41
N ARG A 38 -5.81 29.47 7.72
CA ARG A 38 -6.50 28.45 8.54
C ARG A 38 -6.62 27.12 7.82
N ASP A 39 -6.98 27.12 6.54
CA ASP A 39 -7.09 25.90 5.73
C ASP A 39 -5.71 25.23 5.54
N LEU A 40 -4.66 25.99 5.23
CA LEU A 40 -3.28 25.47 5.13
C LEU A 40 -2.77 24.92 6.46
N LEU A 41 -3.14 25.55 7.60
CA LEU A 41 -2.80 25.04 8.93
C LEU A 41 -3.47 23.68 9.18
N LEU A 42 -4.75 23.53 8.84
CA LEU A 42 -5.49 22.28 8.98
C LEU A 42 -4.92 21.19 8.06
N LEU A 43 -4.62 21.52 6.80
CA LEU A 43 -4.07 20.59 5.82
C LEU A 43 -2.66 20.13 6.20
N SER A 44 -1.83 21.04 6.72
CA SER A 44 -0.51 20.72 7.25
C SER A 44 -0.58 19.83 8.50
N ARG A 45 -1.50 20.11 9.44
CA ARG A 45 -1.76 19.23 10.60
C ARG A 45 -2.23 17.83 10.20
N LYS A 46 -2.92 17.71 9.07
CA LYS A 46 -3.35 16.43 8.47
C LYS A 46 -2.26 15.78 7.60
N GLY A 47 -1.08 16.38 7.47
CA GLY A 47 0.04 15.84 6.72
C GLY A 47 -0.13 15.82 5.20
N LEU A 48 -1.08 16.61 4.67
CA LEU A 48 -1.41 16.67 3.24
C LEU A 48 -0.51 17.64 2.45
N ILE A 49 0.06 18.65 3.12
CA ILE A 49 0.98 19.64 2.53
C ILE A 49 2.04 20.06 3.57
N GLU A 50 3.13 20.69 3.12
CA GLU A 50 4.12 21.33 3.99
C GLU A 50 3.96 22.86 3.95
N ARG A 51 4.12 23.53 5.10
CA ARG A 51 4.11 25.00 5.14
C ARG A 51 5.48 25.53 4.73
N ALA A 52 5.47 26.46 3.78
CA ALA A 52 6.61 27.28 3.44
C ALA A 52 6.37 28.75 3.85
N HIS A 53 7.40 29.59 3.80
CA HIS A 53 7.27 30.99 4.15
C HIS A 53 6.23 31.67 3.24
N GLY A 54 5.07 32.01 3.82
CA GLY A 54 3.99 32.71 3.11
C GLY A 54 3.05 31.82 2.27
N GLY A 55 3.12 30.48 2.37
CA GLY A 55 2.35 29.60 1.49
C GLY A 55 2.29 28.14 1.93
N GLY A 56 1.93 27.28 0.98
CA GLY A 56 2.02 25.82 1.08
C GLY A 56 2.82 25.29 -0.09
N VAL A 57 3.75 24.39 0.18
CA VAL A 57 4.40 23.58 -0.86
C VAL A 57 3.77 22.20 -0.83
N PRO A 58 3.82 21.44 -1.94
CA PRO A 58 3.51 20.02 -1.86
C PRO A 58 4.31 19.48 -0.70
N ARG A 59 3.70 18.58 0.05
CA ARG A 59 4.53 17.66 0.80
C ARG A 59 5.22 16.82 -0.26
N ARG A 60 6.33 17.35 -0.78
CA ARG A 60 7.30 16.56 -1.49
C ARG A 60 7.60 15.51 -0.46
N MET A 61 7.21 14.27 -0.75
CA MET A 61 7.88 13.17 -0.11
C MET A 61 9.33 13.30 -0.59
N ARG A 62 10.10 14.14 0.10
CA ARG A 62 11.47 13.81 0.42
C ARG A 62 11.30 12.49 1.14
N HIS A 63 11.23 11.41 0.37
CA HIS A 63 11.56 10.07 0.83
C HIS A 63 13.08 10.07 1.05
N THR A 64 13.57 11.04 1.82
CA THR A 64 14.71 10.82 2.69
C THR A 64 14.30 9.64 3.54
N GLN A 65 15.07 8.56 3.39
CA GLN A 65 14.93 7.34 4.15
C GLN A 65 14.63 7.66 5.62
N GLY A 66 13.54 7.09 6.16
CA GLY A 66 13.23 7.16 7.59
C GLY A 66 11.96 7.89 8.03
N PHE A 67 11.02 8.28 7.14
CA PHE A 67 9.66 8.68 7.58
C PHE A 67 8.69 7.50 7.49
N PRO A 68 7.89 7.23 8.55
CA PRO A 68 6.99 6.09 8.59
C PRO A 68 5.90 6.15 7.52
N GLU A 69 5.49 4.98 7.03
CA GLU A 69 4.46 4.82 6.00
C GLU A 69 3.13 5.52 6.43
N PRO A 70 2.43 6.24 5.51
CA PRO A 70 1.15 6.85 5.83
C PRO A 70 0.06 5.83 6.24
N PRO A 71 -0.92 6.25 7.06
CA PRO A 71 -2.05 5.39 7.44
C PRO A 71 -2.77 4.77 6.25
N LEU A 72 -3.33 3.58 6.43
CA LEU A 72 -3.99 2.79 5.39
C LEU A 72 -5.10 3.58 4.68
N LEU A 73 -5.95 4.28 5.45
CA LEU A 73 -7.05 5.08 4.88
C LEU A 73 -6.55 6.20 3.96
N SER A 74 -5.41 6.83 4.30
CA SER A 74 -4.78 7.84 3.44
C SER A 74 -4.24 7.23 2.16
N ARG A 75 -3.64 6.03 2.25
CA ARG A 75 -3.14 5.30 1.07
C ARG A 75 -4.28 4.81 0.18
N ALA A 76 -5.46 4.50 0.73
CA ALA A 76 -6.57 3.95 -0.03
C ALA A 76 -7.12 4.91 -1.09
N ALA A 77 -6.96 6.22 -0.88
CA ALA A 77 -7.35 7.26 -1.85
C ALA A 77 -6.31 7.52 -2.95
N LEU A 78 -5.12 6.92 -2.86
CA LEU A 78 -4.02 7.12 -3.81
C LEU A 78 -3.96 5.97 -4.81
N GLN A 79 -3.66 6.29 -6.08
CA GLN A 79 -3.51 5.32 -7.17
C GLN A 79 -4.63 4.27 -7.26
N VAL A 80 -5.88 4.71 -7.05
CA VAL A 80 -7.03 3.81 -6.93
C VAL A 80 -7.19 2.93 -8.18
N GLU A 81 -7.12 3.53 -9.36
CA GLU A 81 -7.32 2.81 -10.62
C GLU A 81 -6.16 1.85 -10.91
N GLU A 82 -4.92 2.23 -10.59
CA GLU A 82 -3.76 1.33 -10.69
C GLU A 82 -3.94 0.11 -9.77
N LYS A 83 -4.29 0.36 -8.50
CA LYS A 83 -4.48 -0.71 -7.51
C LYS A 83 -5.61 -1.65 -7.90
N ARG A 84 -6.70 -1.12 -8.45
CA ARG A 84 -7.81 -1.94 -8.96
C ARG A 84 -7.37 -2.83 -10.12
N ARG A 85 -6.60 -2.30 -11.08
CA ARG A 85 -6.05 -3.10 -12.19
C ARG A 85 -5.11 -4.20 -11.66
N ILE A 86 -4.23 -3.85 -10.74
CA ILE A 86 -3.29 -4.79 -10.11
C ILE A 86 -4.06 -5.89 -9.35
N GLY A 87 -5.03 -5.52 -8.52
CA GLY A 87 -5.85 -6.46 -7.73
C GLY A 87 -6.65 -7.42 -8.62
N ARG A 88 -7.23 -6.91 -9.71
CA ARG A 88 -7.93 -7.75 -10.71
C ARG A 88 -7.00 -8.77 -11.35
N ALA A 89 -5.80 -8.35 -11.73
CA ALA A 89 -4.81 -9.26 -12.31
C ALA A 89 -4.29 -10.28 -11.28
N ALA A 90 -4.11 -9.86 -10.02
CA ALA A 90 -3.70 -10.75 -8.93
C ALA A 90 -4.68 -11.91 -8.72
N ALA A 91 -5.99 -11.64 -8.75
CA ALA A 91 -7.01 -12.65 -8.57
C ALA A 91 -7.02 -13.76 -9.64
N GLN A 92 -6.39 -13.52 -10.81
CA GLN A 92 -6.23 -14.54 -11.85
C GLN A 92 -5.22 -15.63 -11.47
N TYR A 93 -4.38 -15.39 -10.45
CA TYR A 93 -3.42 -16.36 -9.93
C TYR A 93 -3.94 -17.14 -8.71
N VAL A 94 -5.21 -16.98 -8.37
CA VAL A 94 -5.91 -17.79 -7.36
C VAL A 94 -6.70 -18.86 -8.10
N ASP A 95 -6.51 -20.12 -7.72
CA ASP A 95 -7.20 -21.27 -8.27
C ASP A 95 -8.29 -21.74 -7.30
N ASP A 96 -9.27 -22.50 -7.81
CA ASP A 96 -10.24 -23.18 -6.93
C ASP A 96 -9.49 -24.20 -6.06
N GLY A 97 -9.83 -24.28 -4.77
CA GLY A 97 -9.17 -25.17 -3.80
C GLY A 97 -7.86 -24.65 -3.19
N ASP A 98 -7.39 -23.47 -3.58
CA ASP A 98 -6.18 -22.88 -2.99
C ASP A 98 -6.36 -22.55 -1.50
N SER A 99 -5.26 -22.64 -0.74
CA SER A 99 -5.07 -21.88 0.49
C SER A 99 -4.14 -20.70 0.21
N ILE A 100 -4.62 -19.47 0.36
CA ILE A 100 -3.82 -18.26 0.12
C ILE A 100 -3.63 -17.43 1.38
N MET A 101 -2.48 -16.78 1.50
CA MET A 101 -2.26 -15.70 2.43
C MET A 101 -2.40 -14.36 1.73
N VAL A 102 -3.05 -13.39 2.37
CA VAL A 102 -3.17 -12.02 1.86
C VAL A 102 -2.67 -11.06 2.93
N SER A 103 -1.59 -10.33 2.62
CA SER A 103 -1.07 -9.31 3.53
C SER A 103 -2.01 -8.11 3.62
N GLY A 104 -1.84 -7.32 4.68
CA GLY A 104 -2.45 -6.00 4.75
C GLY A 104 -1.99 -5.10 3.62
N GLY A 105 -2.74 -4.02 3.40
CA GLY A 105 -2.45 -3.06 2.34
C GLY A 105 -3.69 -2.66 1.54
N THR A 106 -3.52 -1.59 0.78
CA THR A 106 -4.60 -1.05 -0.06
C THR A 106 -4.63 -1.71 -1.43
N THR A 107 -3.47 -2.10 -1.97
CA THR A 107 -3.40 -2.81 -3.26
C THR A 107 -3.90 -4.25 -3.16
N THR A 108 -3.54 -4.97 -2.08
CA THR A 108 -4.04 -6.34 -1.85
C THR A 108 -5.53 -6.36 -1.60
N ALA A 109 -6.10 -5.35 -0.94
CA ALA A 109 -7.54 -5.22 -0.74
C ALA A 109 -8.33 -5.21 -2.05
N GLU A 110 -7.78 -4.61 -3.11
CA GLU A 110 -8.45 -4.54 -4.42
C GLU A 110 -8.58 -5.89 -5.13
N MET A 111 -7.89 -6.94 -4.69
CA MET A 111 -8.07 -8.28 -5.28
C MET A 111 -9.34 -8.98 -4.79
N ILE A 112 -9.80 -8.64 -3.57
CA ILE A 112 -10.87 -9.38 -2.87
C ILE A 112 -12.18 -9.45 -3.66
N PRO A 113 -12.68 -8.36 -4.28
CA PRO A 113 -13.92 -8.41 -5.07
C PRO A 113 -13.87 -9.39 -6.25
N TYR A 114 -12.68 -9.73 -6.73
CA TYR A 114 -12.47 -10.62 -7.86
C TYR A 114 -12.28 -12.09 -7.45
N LEU A 115 -12.43 -12.40 -6.16
CA LEU A 115 -12.41 -13.77 -5.62
C LEU A 115 -13.81 -14.35 -5.40
N ALA A 116 -14.87 -13.58 -5.68
CA ALA A 116 -16.25 -13.92 -5.37
C ALA A 116 -16.67 -15.32 -5.86
N ASP A 117 -16.25 -15.68 -7.07
CA ASP A 117 -16.66 -16.92 -7.75
C ASP A 117 -15.72 -18.11 -7.47
N LYS A 118 -14.70 -17.93 -6.62
CA LYS A 118 -13.76 -19.01 -6.27
C LYS A 118 -14.44 -20.06 -5.39
N ARG A 119 -14.14 -21.33 -5.68
CA ARG A 119 -14.67 -22.47 -4.93
C ARG A 119 -13.58 -23.06 -4.04
N ASP A 120 -13.99 -23.55 -2.88
CA ASP A 120 -13.11 -24.21 -1.91
C ASP A 120 -11.86 -23.39 -1.53
N LEU A 121 -11.99 -22.05 -1.58
CA LEU A 121 -10.90 -21.13 -1.29
C LEU A 121 -10.78 -20.89 0.21
N THR A 122 -9.55 -21.02 0.74
CA THR A 122 -9.19 -20.56 2.09
C THR A 122 -8.31 -19.32 2.00
N VAL A 123 -8.67 -18.26 2.71
CA VAL A 123 -7.88 -17.04 2.82
C VAL A 123 -7.42 -16.85 4.27
N ILE A 124 -6.11 -16.77 4.46
CA ILE A 124 -5.46 -16.48 5.73
C ILE A 124 -4.95 -15.04 5.72
N THR A 125 -5.23 -14.25 6.76
CA THR A 125 -4.76 -12.87 6.83
C THR A 125 -4.53 -12.40 8.26
N SER A 126 -3.49 -11.61 8.47
CA SER A 126 -3.29 -10.81 9.70
C SER A 126 -3.87 -9.40 9.58
N ALA A 127 -4.66 -9.10 8.54
CA ALA A 127 -5.11 -7.75 8.25
C ALA A 127 -6.63 -7.61 8.39
N LEU A 128 -7.06 -6.75 9.32
CA LEU A 128 -8.48 -6.50 9.59
C LEU A 128 -9.20 -5.89 8.38
N ASN A 129 -8.53 -5.06 7.58
CA ASN A 129 -9.15 -4.50 6.37
C ASN A 129 -9.48 -5.60 5.35
N ILE A 130 -8.61 -6.61 5.22
CA ILE A 130 -8.84 -7.75 4.33
C ILE A 130 -9.93 -8.66 4.88
N ALA A 131 -9.86 -8.99 6.18
CA ALA A 131 -10.87 -9.81 6.86
C ALA A 131 -12.27 -9.17 6.76
N THR A 132 -12.36 -7.85 6.92
CA THR A 132 -13.63 -7.11 6.82
C THR A 132 -14.24 -7.19 5.42
N LEU A 133 -13.42 -7.09 4.37
CA LEU A 133 -13.89 -7.23 2.99
C LEU A 133 -14.38 -8.67 2.72
N LEU A 134 -13.63 -9.66 3.20
CA LEU A 134 -13.95 -11.07 3.01
C LEU A 134 -15.21 -11.53 3.77
N ALA A 135 -15.61 -10.83 4.82
CA ALA A 135 -16.83 -11.14 5.58
C ALA A 135 -18.11 -11.12 4.72
N SER A 136 -18.08 -10.49 3.54
CA SER A 136 -19.20 -10.48 2.58
C SER A 136 -19.25 -11.71 1.66
N TYR A 137 -18.29 -12.65 1.75
CA TYR A 137 -18.15 -13.80 0.86
C TYR A 137 -18.25 -15.13 1.64
N PRO A 138 -19.47 -15.64 1.90
CA PRO A 138 -19.67 -16.82 2.74
C PRO A 138 -19.13 -18.13 2.14
N ASN A 139 -18.81 -18.15 0.84
CA ASN A 139 -18.17 -19.28 0.15
C ASN A 139 -16.66 -19.36 0.38
N ILE A 140 -16.04 -18.33 0.95
CA ILE A 140 -14.59 -18.29 1.22
C ILE A 140 -14.38 -18.60 2.69
N THR A 141 -13.54 -19.59 2.99
CA THR A 141 -13.11 -19.84 4.37
C THR A 141 -12.09 -18.79 4.77
N VAL A 142 -12.33 -18.04 5.85
CA VAL A 142 -11.43 -16.96 6.29
C VAL A 142 -10.79 -17.33 7.63
N ILE A 143 -9.46 -17.37 7.66
CA ILE A 143 -8.67 -17.51 8.89
C ILE A 143 -8.05 -16.15 9.21
N VAL A 144 -8.50 -15.53 10.30
CA VAL A 144 -7.95 -14.27 10.79
C VAL A 144 -6.92 -14.56 11.86
N LEU A 145 -5.66 -14.23 11.59
CA LEU A 145 -4.57 -14.40 12.53
C LEU A 145 -4.71 -13.36 13.65
N GLY A 146 -4.62 -13.81 14.91
CA GLY A 146 -4.64 -12.92 16.08
C GLY A 146 -3.37 -12.07 16.18
N GLY A 147 -3.28 -11.22 17.21
CA GLY A 147 -2.11 -10.39 17.46
C GLY A 147 -2.45 -9.04 18.10
N VAL A 148 -1.45 -8.17 18.17
CA VAL A 148 -1.56 -6.80 18.64
C VAL A 148 -1.93 -5.90 17.46
N LEU A 149 -3.01 -5.13 17.60
CA LEU A 149 -3.49 -4.25 16.53
C LEU A 149 -2.61 -3.01 16.33
N ARG A 150 -2.09 -2.86 15.11
CA ARG A 150 -1.48 -1.63 14.60
C ARG A 150 -2.54 -0.74 13.97
N HIS A 151 -3.14 0.12 14.78
CA HIS A 151 -4.31 0.95 14.44
C HIS A 151 -4.22 1.68 13.08
N GLY A 152 -3.08 2.30 12.75
CA GLY A 152 -2.93 3.06 11.51
C GLY A 152 -2.90 2.21 10.23
N HIS A 153 -2.60 0.92 10.36
CA HIS A 153 -2.41 -0.01 9.24
C HIS A 153 -3.43 -1.14 9.23
N LEU A 154 -4.20 -1.29 10.32
CA LEU A 154 -5.21 -2.33 10.51
C LEU A 154 -4.63 -3.75 10.38
N SER A 155 -3.37 -3.92 10.77
CA SER A 155 -2.66 -5.21 10.84
C SER A 155 -2.54 -5.70 12.28
N LEU A 156 -2.62 -7.01 12.47
CA LEU A 156 -2.40 -7.73 13.72
C LEU A 156 -0.97 -8.28 13.69
N LEU A 157 -0.18 -7.93 14.71
CA LEU A 157 1.26 -8.19 14.74
C LEU A 157 1.72 -8.86 16.05
N GLY A 158 2.96 -9.32 16.04
CA GLY A 158 3.67 -9.83 17.20
C GLY A 158 3.51 -11.33 17.42
N VAL A 159 3.98 -11.79 18.58
CA VAL A 159 4.21 -13.22 18.89
C VAL A 159 3.01 -14.11 18.59
N LEU A 160 1.79 -13.70 18.95
CA LEU A 160 0.58 -14.50 18.66
C LEU A 160 0.34 -14.71 17.16
N THR A 161 0.66 -13.70 16.34
CA THR A 161 0.57 -13.80 14.88
C THR A 161 1.67 -14.72 14.34
N GLU A 162 2.89 -14.55 14.84
CA GLU A 162 4.07 -15.31 14.41
C GLU A 162 3.95 -16.80 14.75
N GLU A 163 3.58 -17.16 15.98
CA GLU A 163 3.36 -18.55 16.42
C GLU A 163 2.23 -19.25 15.63
N ALA A 164 1.18 -18.52 15.26
CA ALA A 164 0.13 -19.05 14.40
C ALA A 164 0.67 -19.39 13.00
N LEU A 165 1.56 -18.56 12.45
CA LEU A 165 2.18 -18.75 11.14
C LEU A 165 3.18 -19.92 11.11
N GLU A 166 3.72 -20.33 12.25
CA GLU A 166 4.54 -21.54 12.34
C GLU A 166 3.75 -22.81 11.99
N ASN A 167 2.44 -22.82 12.31
CA ASN A 167 1.57 -23.99 12.24
C ASN A 167 0.61 -24.00 11.04
N ILE A 168 0.65 -22.97 10.19
CA ILE A 168 -0.22 -22.83 9.02
C ILE A 168 0.64 -22.73 7.76
N ARG A 169 0.13 -23.25 6.64
CA ARG A 169 0.75 -23.14 5.33
C ARG A 169 -0.24 -22.69 4.27
N ALA A 170 0.27 -21.96 3.29
CA ALA A 170 -0.48 -21.51 2.13
C ALA A 170 0.28 -21.82 0.83
N ASP A 171 -0.47 -22.06 -0.23
CA ASP A 171 0.05 -22.24 -1.58
C ASP A 171 0.69 -20.96 -2.10
N LYS A 172 0.07 -19.81 -1.83
CA LYS A 172 0.43 -18.51 -2.38
C LYS A 172 0.25 -17.40 -1.33
N LEU A 173 1.20 -16.48 -1.27
CA LEU A 173 1.10 -15.20 -0.58
C LEU A 173 0.91 -14.07 -1.60
N PHE A 174 -0.14 -13.28 -1.42
CA PHE A 174 -0.31 -11.99 -2.08
C PHE A 174 0.05 -10.90 -1.09
N MET A 175 1.13 -10.17 -1.36
CA MET A 175 1.60 -9.14 -0.45
C MET A 175 1.78 -7.78 -1.13
N GLY A 176 1.43 -6.72 -0.41
CA GLY A 176 1.85 -5.37 -0.75
C GLY A 176 3.30 -5.13 -0.34
N THR A 177 3.88 -4.03 -0.80
CA THR A 177 5.17 -3.56 -0.28
C THR A 177 5.24 -2.02 -0.33
N PRO A 178 5.85 -1.36 0.68
CA PRO A 178 6.11 0.08 0.62
C PRO A 178 7.32 0.42 -0.27
N ALA A 179 8.25 -0.52 -0.48
CA ALA A 179 9.45 -0.30 -1.28
C ALA A 179 9.97 -1.60 -1.94
N ILE A 180 10.29 -1.51 -3.22
CA ILE A 180 10.93 -2.56 -4.02
C ILE A 180 12.11 -1.99 -4.80
N HIS A 181 13.23 -2.70 -4.76
CA HIS A 181 14.44 -2.41 -5.52
C HIS A 181 15.06 -3.71 -6.00
N ALA A 182 15.54 -3.77 -7.25
CA ALA A 182 16.05 -5.01 -7.85
C ALA A 182 17.21 -5.64 -7.04
N ASP A 183 18.21 -4.83 -6.66
CA ASP A 183 19.36 -5.33 -5.89
C ASP A 183 19.06 -5.55 -4.39
N TYR A 184 18.36 -4.61 -3.75
CA TYR A 184 18.11 -4.68 -2.31
C TYR A 184 17.02 -5.69 -1.95
N GLY A 185 15.97 -5.78 -2.78
CA GLY A 185 14.77 -6.58 -2.55
C GLY A 185 13.61 -5.74 -1.98
N LEU A 186 12.78 -6.39 -1.17
CA LEU A 186 11.69 -5.74 -0.44
C LEU A 186 12.21 -5.09 0.84
N SER A 187 11.66 -3.94 1.19
CA SER A 187 12.00 -3.24 2.42
C SER A 187 10.83 -2.43 2.97
N ALA A 188 10.81 -2.23 4.29
CA ALA A 188 9.82 -1.44 5.01
C ALA A 188 10.46 -0.73 6.22
N ASP A 189 9.71 0.12 6.92
CA ASP A 189 10.24 0.93 8.03
C ASP A 189 9.84 0.40 9.43
N ASP A 190 8.87 -0.50 9.52
CA ASP A 190 8.34 -1.00 10.79
C ASP A 190 8.82 -2.42 11.08
N MET A 191 9.63 -2.60 12.13
CA MET A 191 10.23 -3.90 12.45
C MET A 191 9.19 -4.96 12.79
N ALA A 192 8.11 -4.61 13.48
CA ALA A 192 7.08 -5.58 13.86
C ALA A 192 6.31 -6.08 12.64
N GLU A 193 6.01 -5.18 11.70
CA GLU A 193 5.41 -5.55 10.41
C GLU A 193 6.36 -6.42 9.57
N VAL A 194 7.65 -6.06 9.51
CA VAL A 194 8.66 -6.84 8.79
C VAL A 194 8.77 -8.28 9.32
N GLN A 195 8.68 -8.50 10.64
CA GLN A 195 8.72 -9.86 11.19
C GLN A 195 7.53 -10.69 10.76
N VAL A 196 6.33 -10.12 10.80
CA VAL A 196 5.11 -10.80 10.36
C VAL A 196 5.12 -11.04 8.84
N ASP A 197 5.59 -10.07 8.04
CA ASP A 197 5.73 -10.25 6.58
C ASP A 197 6.71 -11.37 6.25
N ARG A 198 7.83 -11.48 6.96
CA ARG A 198 8.76 -12.61 6.80
C ARG A 198 8.12 -13.94 7.18
N ALA A 199 7.40 -13.99 8.30
CA ALA A 199 6.68 -15.19 8.72
C ALA A 199 5.60 -15.60 7.70
N LEU A 200 4.87 -14.64 7.11
CA LEU A 200 3.93 -14.88 6.01
C LEU A 200 4.64 -15.45 4.78
N MET A 201 5.80 -14.88 4.41
CA MET A 201 6.61 -15.37 3.28
C MET A 201 7.16 -16.78 3.51
N ASP A 202 7.52 -17.13 4.75
CA ASP A 202 8.06 -18.44 5.09
C ASP A 202 6.97 -19.51 5.22
N ALA A 203 5.75 -19.11 5.58
CA ALA A 203 4.58 -19.98 5.61
C ALA A 203 3.96 -20.22 4.21
N SER A 204 4.48 -19.58 3.16
CA SER A 204 3.91 -19.62 1.81
C SER A 204 4.88 -20.22 0.79
N ARG A 205 4.36 -21.07 -0.11
CA ARG A 205 5.19 -21.71 -1.16
C ARG A 205 5.58 -20.73 -2.26
N GLU A 206 4.66 -19.86 -2.66
CA GLU A 206 4.87 -18.85 -3.71
C GLU A 206 4.56 -17.45 -3.19
N VAL A 207 5.42 -16.47 -3.48
CA VAL A 207 5.21 -15.06 -3.09
C VAL A 207 4.96 -14.20 -4.32
N ILE A 208 3.79 -13.54 -4.35
CA ILE A 208 3.33 -12.63 -5.39
C ILE A 208 3.20 -11.23 -4.78
N VAL A 209 3.97 -10.29 -5.31
CA VAL A 209 3.99 -8.91 -4.84
C VAL A 209 3.07 -8.04 -5.70
N LEU A 210 2.22 -7.26 -5.04
CA LEU A 210 1.33 -6.28 -5.65
C LEU A 210 1.81 -4.88 -5.31
N ALA A 211 2.33 -4.14 -6.30
CA ALA A 211 2.92 -2.83 -6.09
C ALA A 211 2.59 -1.90 -7.24
N ASP A 212 2.11 -0.69 -6.94
CA ASP A 212 2.03 0.37 -7.93
C ASP A 212 3.43 0.95 -8.22
N HIS A 213 3.56 1.67 -9.33
CA HIS A 213 4.81 2.26 -9.81
C HIS A 213 5.52 3.13 -8.77
N THR A 214 4.80 3.71 -7.80
CA THR A 214 5.40 4.56 -6.78
C THR A 214 6.29 3.79 -5.82
N LYS A 215 6.26 2.45 -5.80
CA LYS A 215 7.07 1.63 -4.88
C LYS A 215 8.45 1.27 -5.42
N PHE A 216 8.67 1.44 -6.73
CA PHE A 216 9.87 1.01 -7.44
C PHE A 216 11.05 1.96 -7.25
N GLY A 217 12.28 1.43 -7.34
CA GLY A 217 13.53 2.15 -7.11
C GLY A 217 13.74 2.60 -5.67
N ARG A 218 12.96 2.05 -4.71
CA ARG A 218 12.97 2.50 -3.31
C ARG A 218 13.59 1.48 -2.38
N VAL A 219 14.28 2.00 -1.37
CA VAL A 219 14.80 1.25 -0.23
C VAL A 219 14.35 1.94 1.04
N ALA A 220 13.77 1.16 1.95
CA ALA A 220 13.36 1.56 3.29
C ALA A 220 14.33 1.00 4.35
N THR A 221 14.10 1.36 5.61
CA THR A 221 15.08 1.16 6.70
C THR A 221 15.42 -0.30 6.97
N ILE A 222 14.44 -1.20 6.84
CA ILE A 222 14.56 -2.61 7.22
C ILE A 222 14.26 -3.47 6.01
N ARG A 223 15.22 -4.34 5.66
CA ARG A 223 15.04 -5.33 4.59
C ARG A 223 13.97 -6.34 4.98
N VAL A 224 12.91 -6.50 4.20
CA VAL A 224 11.94 -7.59 4.39
C VAL A 224 12.53 -8.90 3.85
N ALA A 225 12.85 -8.93 2.55
CA ALA A 225 13.38 -10.11 1.89
C ALA A 225 14.22 -9.75 0.64
N PRO A 226 15.20 -10.61 0.25
CA PRO A 226 15.90 -10.45 -1.02
C PRO A 226 14.94 -10.72 -2.19
N ILE A 227 15.22 -10.11 -3.36
CA ILE A 227 14.32 -10.17 -4.52
C ILE A 227 14.03 -11.61 -4.99
N ARG A 228 15.02 -12.50 -4.87
CA ARG A 228 14.93 -13.93 -5.22
C ARG A 228 13.86 -14.73 -4.46
N ARG A 229 13.31 -14.20 -3.35
CA ARG A 229 12.21 -14.84 -2.62
C ARG A 229 10.86 -14.59 -3.29
N ILE A 230 10.79 -13.63 -4.22
CA ILE A 230 9.58 -13.27 -4.94
C ILE A 230 9.50 -14.11 -6.20
N ARG A 231 8.31 -14.60 -6.53
CA ARG A 231 8.08 -15.33 -7.78
C ARG A 231 7.60 -14.40 -8.89
N ARG A 232 6.76 -13.45 -8.51
CA ARG A 232 6.03 -12.56 -9.42
C ARG A 232 5.80 -11.19 -8.79
N VAL A 233 5.89 -10.15 -9.60
CA VAL A 233 5.47 -8.79 -9.29
C VAL A 233 4.37 -8.40 -10.28
N ILE A 234 3.27 -7.85 -9.77
CA ILE A 234 2.19 -7.29 -10.57
C ILE A 234 2.16 -5.78 -10.31
N THR A 235 2.29 -4.99 -11.38
CA THR A 235 2.43 -3.53 -11.32
C THR A 235 1.68 -2.84 -12.45
N ASP A 236 1.51 -1.52 -12.33
CA ASP A 236 0.86 -0.71 -13.35
C ASP A 236 1.85 -0.19 -14.41
N LYS A 237 1.29 0.28 -15.54
CA LYS A 237 2.06 0.76 -16.70
C LYS A 237 3.01 1.93 -16.44
N ALA A 238 2.85 2.68 -15.35
CA ALA A 238 3.75 3.78 -15.03
C ALA A 238 5.02 3.32 -14.31
N ALA A 239 5.19 2.02 -14.04
CA ALA A 239 6.39 1.49 -13.42
C ALA A 239 7.65 1.74 -14.28
N PRO A 240 8.78 2.18 -13.68
CA PRO A 240 10.00 2.46 -14.43
C PRO A 240 10.49 1.22 -15.19
N GLN A 241 10.75 1.39 -16.48
CA GLN A 241 11.12 0.26 -17.35
C GLN A 241 12.47 -0.35 -16.95
N ASP A 242 13.41 0.44 -16.46
CA ASP A 242 14.71 -0.03 -15.99
C ASP A 242 14.55 -0.94 -14.75
N ASP A 243 13.69 -0.56 -13.80
CA ASP A 243 13.39 -1.41 -12.64
C ASP A 243 12.71 -2.72 -13.07
N ILE A 244 11.75 -2.66 -14.01
CA ILE A 244 11.09 -3.86 -14.54
C ILE A 244 12.10 -4.78 -15.23
N ALA A 245 13.00 -4.22 -16.06
CA ALA A 245 14.03 -4.97 -16.75
C ALA A 245 14.97 -5.66 -15.76
N ALA A 246 15.45 -4.93 -14.74
CA ALA A 246 16.32 -5.47 -13.70
C ALA A 246 15.65 -6.61 -12.93
N LEU A 247 14.36 -6.50 -12.60
CA LEU A 247 13.61 -7.60 -11.98
C LEU A 247 13.53 -8.84 -12.87
N ARG A 248 13.27 -8.66 -14.17
CA ARG A 248 13.19 -9.77 -15.14
C ARG A 248 14.53 -10.46 -15.35
N GLU A 249 15.63 -9.70 -15.36
CA GLU A 249 17.00 -10.24 -15.43
C GLU A 249 17.33 -11.13 -14.22
N GLN A 250 16.77 -10.83 -13.05
CA GLN A 250 16.86 -11.67 -11.84
C GLN A 250 15.91 -12.88 -11.85
N GLY A 251 15.21 -13.13 -12.96
CA GLY A 251 14.29 -14.26 -13.13
C GLY A 251 12.90 -14.06 -12.53
N ILE A 252 12.57 -12.83 -12.09
CA ILE A 252 11.27 -12.49 -11.53
C ILE A 252 10.27 -12.28 -12.68
N LYS A 253 9.08 -12.89 -12.58
CA LYS A 253 7.99 -12.59 -13.52
C LYS A 253 7.40 -11.22 -13.20
N VAL A 254 7.26 -10.35 -14.19
CA VAL A 254 6.66 -9.01 -14.00
C VAL A 254 5.50 -8.83 -14.97
N ASP A 255 4.29 -8.73 -14.42
CA ASP A 255 3.07 -8.43 -15.16
C ASP A 255 2.75 -6.94 -15.03
N VAL A 256 2.55 -6.29 -16.17
CA VAL A 256 2.27 -4.85 -16.26
C VAL A 256 0.84 -4.65 -16.75
N VAL A 257 0.00 -3.97 -15.97
CA VAL A 257 -1.45 -3.85 -16.20
C VAL A 257 -1.99 -2.42 -16.32
#